data_AF-B6AQZ7-F1
#
_entry.id   AF-B6AQZ7-F1
#
_cell.length_a   1.000
_cell.length_b   1.000
_cell.length_c   1.000
_cell.angle_alpha   90.00
_cell.angle_beta   90.00
_cell.angle_gamma   90.00
#
_symmetry.space_group_name_H-M   'P 1'
#
loop_
_entity.id
_entity.type
_entity.pdbx_description
1 polymer ?
#
loop_
_entity_poly.entity_id
_entity_poly.type
_entity_poly.pdbx_seq_one_letter_code
_entity_poly.pdbx_strand_id
1 'polypeptide(L)' 'MHVHFQAIFAGAAVGAAFGFFLSVWNRRQAACGEVCRLNGDPRVATLAYALIGAFLGGTFEF' A
#
# COMPACT_ATOMS: atom_id res chain seq x y z
N MET A 1 -24.17 -6.23 -6.51
CA MET A 1 -22.88 -6.96 -6.40
C MET A 1 -21.70 -6.24 -7.07
N HIS A 2 -21.90 -5.34 -8.05
CA HIS A 2 -20.78 -4.66 -8.74
C HIS A 2 -20.10 -3.54 -7.93
N VAL A 3 -20.78 -2.91 -6.97
CA VAL A 3 -20.28 -1.74 -6.25
C VAL A 3 -19.16 -2.11 -5.25
N HIS A 4 -19.34 -3.24 -4.54
CA HIS A 4 -18.37 -3.78 -3.58
C HIS A 4 -16.99 -4.05 -4.17
N PHE A 5 -16.95 -4.59 -5.39
CA PHE A 5 -15.68 -4.86 -6.04
C PHE A 5 -14.93 -3.57 -6.40
N GLN A 6 -15.63 -2.51 -6.80
CA GLN A 6 -14.98 -1.28 -7.23
C GLN A 6 -14.25 -0.58 -6.08
N ALA A 7 -14.84 -0.53 -4.89
CA ALA A 7 -14.21 0.06 -3.71
C ALA A 7 -12.96 -0.73 -3.26
N ILE A 8 -13.03 -2.06 -3.29
CA ILE A 8 -11.88 -2.94 -2.99
C ILE A 8 -10.75 -2.73 -4.00
N PHE A 9 -11.05 -2.72 -5.30
CA PHE A 9 -10.04 -2.50 -6.34
C PHE A 9 -9.45 -1.09 -6.31
N ALA A 10 -10.28 -0.07 -6.09
CA ALA A 10 -9.82 1.31 -5.93
C ALA A 10 -8.91 1.45 -4.71
N GLY A 11 -9.31 0.89 -3.57
CA GLY A 11 -8.49 0.84 -2.36
C GLY A 11 -7.15 0.13 -2.59
N ALA A 12 -7.17 -1.02 -3.28
CA ALA A 12 -5.96 -1.76 -3.62
C ALA A 12 -5.00 -0.95 -4.51
N ALA A 13 -5.53 -0.26 -5.53
CA ALA A 13 -4.74 0.55 -6.45
C ALA A 13 -4.10 1.75 -5.74
N VAL A 14 -4.86 2.46 -4.90
CA VAL A 14 -4.35 3.60 -4.11
C VAL A 14 -3.31 3.13 -3.09
N GLY A 15 -3.59 2.02 -2.40
CA GLY A 15 -2.66 1.39 -1.46
C GLY A 15 -1.35 0.98 -2.12
N ALA A 16 -1.40 0.35 -3.29
CA ALA A 16 -0.22 -0.01 -4.07
C ALA A 16 0.62 1.22 -4.45
N ALA A 17 -0.01 2.26 -4.98
CA ALA A 17 0.67 3.50 -5.36
C ALA A 17 1.34 4.18 -4.15
N PHE A 18 0.65 4.19 -3.01
CA PHE A 18 1.19 4.71 -1.75
C PHE A 18 2.39 3.90 -1.27
N GLY A 19 2.29 2.57 -1.22
CA GLY A 19 3.39 1.69 -0.80
C GLY A 19 4.63 1.80 -1.70
N PHE A 20 4.44 1.97 -3.01
CA PHE A 20 5.54 2.22 -3.93
C PHE A 20 6.24 3.56 -3.62
N PHE A 21 5.46 4.64 -3.44
CA PHE A 21 6.02 5.96 -3.14
C PHE A 21 6.77 5.96 -1.80
N LEU A 22 6.20 5.31 -0.78
CA LEU A 22 6.82 5.14 0.54
C LEU A 22 8.15 4.38 0.44
N SER A 23 8.21 3.36 -0.42
CA SER A 23 9.44 2.63 -0.66
C SER A 23 10.52 3.48 -1.32
N VAL A 24 10.14 4.25 -2.34
CA VAL A 24 11.06 5.17 -3.01
C VAL A 24 11.57 6.25 -2.05
N TRP A 25 10.70 6.76 -1.18
CA TRP A 25 11.06 7.74 -0.16
C TRP A 25 12.00 7.17 0.90
N ASN A 26 11.68 6.00 1.44
CA ASN A 26 12.47 5.34 2.49
C ASN A 26 13.82 4.84 1.99
N ARG A 27 13.93 4.45 0.70
CA ARG A 27 15.22 4.14 0.06
C ARG A 27 16.19 5.33 0.06
N ARG A 28 15.68 6.56 0.05
CA ARG A 28 16.50 7.78 0.09
C ARG A 28 16.94 8.13 1.51
N GLN A 29 16.30 7.57 2.53
CA GLN A 29 16.66 7.78 3.94
C GLN A 29 17.58 6.65 4.40
N ALA A 30 18.89 6.84 4.22
CA ALA A 30 19.93 5.88 4.60
C ALA A 30 20.07 5.63 6.12
N ALA A 31 19.33 6.36 6.96
CA ALA A 31 19.45 6.35 8.43
C ALA A 31 18.28 5.64 9.15
N CYS A 32 17.48 4.86 8.45
CA CYS A 32 16.40 4.10 9.07
C CYS A 32 16.85 2.68 9.43
N GLY A 33 16.53 2.22 10.64
CA GLY A 33 16.73 0.83 11.07
C GLY A 33 15.86 -0.21 10.32
N GLU A 34 15.58 -1.35 10.97
CA GLU A 34 14.88 -2.52 10.42
C GLU A 34 13.63 -2.20 9.56
N VAL A 35 12.88 -1.16 9.93
CA VAL A 35 11.62 -0.74 9.30
C VAL A 35 11.81 -0.22 7.87
N CYS A 36 12.89 0.52 7.56
CA CYS A 36 13.15 0.94 6.17
C CYS A 36 13.86 -0.15 5.37
N ARG A 37 14.40 -1.21 5.99
CA ARG A 37 14.79 -2.42 5.24
C ARG A 37 13.55 -3.13 4.71
N LEU A 38 12.50 -3.22 5.55
CA LEU A 38 11.23 -3.84 5.17
C LEU A 38 10.44 -3.00 4.16
N ASN A 39 10.35 -1.68 4.38
CA ASN A 39 9.70 -0.75 3.45
C ASN A 39 10.59 -0.34 2.26
N GLY A 40 11.88 -0.68 2.28
CA GLY A 40 12.83 -0.37 1.23
C GLY A 40 12.71 -1.30 0.01
N ASP A 41 12.06 -2.46 0.14
CA ASP A 41 11.71 -3.27 -1.03
C ASP A 41 10.33 -2.82 -1.58
N PRO A 42 10.26 -2.25 -2.79
CA PRO A 42 9.02 -1.77 -3.37
C PRO A 42 8.06 -2.91 -3.59
N ARG A 43 8.51 -4.16 -3.79
CA ARG A 43 7.60 -5.29 -3.97
C ARG A 43 6.85 -5.60 -2.68
N VAL A 44 7.57 -5.61 -1.56
CA VAL A 44 7.00 -5.90 -0.24
C VAL A 44 6.09 -4.74 0.19
N ALA A 45 6.56 -3.50 0.08
CA ALA A 45 5.78 -2.32 0.46
C ALA A 45 4.52 -2.16 -0.41
N THR A 46 4.65 -2.24 -1.73
CA THR A 46 3.50 -2.13 -2.65
C THR A 46 2.44 -3.19 -2.35
N LEU A 47 2.85 -4.46 -2.17
CA LEU A 47 1.90 -5.54 -1.88
C LEU A 47 1.22 -5.36 -0.51
N ALA A 48 1.98 -5.03 0.53
CA ALA A 48 1.43 -4.84 1.87
C ALA A 48 0.40 -3.69 1.90
N TYR A 49 0.75 -2.53 1.34
CA TYR A 49 -0.16 -1.39 1.30
C TYR A 49 -1.33 -1.59 0.34
N ALA A 50 -1.18 -2.37 -0.74
CA ALA A 50 -2.31 -2.77 -1.60
C ALA A 50 -3.34 -3.59 -0.83
N LEU A 51 -2.90 -4.54 -0.01
CA LEU A 51 -3.81 -5.36 0.82
C LEU A 51 -4.51 -4.52 1.89
N ILE A 52 -3.79 -3.60 2.53
CA ILE A 52 -4.37 -2.65 3.51
C ILE A 52 -5.43 -1.78 2.82
N GLY A 53 -5.12 -1.23 1.65
CA GLY A 53 -6.05 -0.40 0.88
C GLY A 53 -7.28 -1.16 0.42
N ALA A 54 -7.11 -2.41 -0.05
CA ALA A 54 -8.22 -3.29 -0.42
C ALA A 54 -9.15 -3.58 0.77
N PHE A 55 -8.56 -3.87 1.93
CA PHE A 55 -9.31 -4.09 3.16
C PHE A 55 -10.08 -2.84 3.59
N LEU A 56 -9.45 -1.66 3.55
CA LEU A 56 -10.11 -0.39 3.83
C LEU A 56 -11.29 -0.13 2.89
N GLY A 57 -11.09 -0.34 1.58
CA GLY A 57 -12.12 -0.16 0.57
C GLY A 57 -13.32 -1.10 0.75
N GLY A 58 -13.11 -2.30 1.25
CA GLY A 58 -14.19 -3.22 1.63
C GLY A 58 -14.81 -2.94 3.00
N THR A 59 -14.15 -2.16 3.87
CA THR A 59 -14.63 -1.89 5.24
C THR A 59 -15.42 -0.57 5.33
N PHE A 60 -14.99 0.47 4.60
CA PHE A 60 -15.55 1.84 4.67
C PHE A 60 -16.39 2.18 3.43
N GLU A 61 -17.20 1.25 2.94
CA GLU A 61 -18.18 1.56 1.92
C GLU A 61 -19.23 2.54 2.48
N PHE A 62 -19.28 3.74 1.90
CA PHE A 62 -20.35 4.72 2.09
C PHE A 62 -21.41 4.56 1.00
#